data_AF-A0A1V5CWL6-F1
#
_entry.id   AF-A0A1V5CWL6-F1
#
_cell.length_a   1.000
_cell.length_b   1.000
_cell.length_c   1.000
_cell.angle_alpha   90.00
_cell.angle_beta   90.00
_cell.angle_gamma   90.00
#
_symmetry.space_group_name_H-M   'P 1'
#
loop_
_entity.id
_entity.type
_entity.pdbx_description
1 polymer ?
#
loop_
_entity_poly.entity_id
_entity_poly.type
_entity_poly.pdbx_seq_one_letter_code
_entity_poly.pdbx_strand_id
1 'polypeptide(L)'
;MRSEDADPRASIEELCEIKRQYVDPLAKWYRTHTTWPRVVFRLAGTSVIVLSLAIPFLASAGDVYQKIGVPIASFIIALVSALNAFYSWQKTWEKRVSAQLVLEGLSAIWETEIAAAKRATDSKEAYKKAFEATQDLIEKAKMLSVAETNAFFATVKFPQLSEPKK
;
A
#
# COMPACT_ATOMS: atom_id res chain seq x y z
N MET A 1 -3.83 -14.91 44.15
CA MET A 1 -5.15 -15.55 44.15
C MET A 1 -6.19 -14.48 43.87
N ARG A 2 -6.78 -14.48 42.66
CA ARG A 2 -8.16 -14.04 42.29
C ARG A 2 -8.19 -13.55 40.83
N SER A 3 -8.34 -14.48 39.89
CA SER A 3 -8.86 -14.22 38.53
C SER A 3 -9.67 -15.41 38.01
N GLU A 4 -10.37 -16.12 38.90
CA GLU A 4 -11.20 -17.28 38.50
C GLU A 4 -12.59 -16.90 37.98
N ASP A 5 -12.99 -15.62 38.06
CA ASP A 5 -14.30 -15.12 37.62
C ASP A 5 -14.21 -13.91 36.67
N ALA A 6 -13.18 -13.86 35.80
CA ALA A 6 -13.17 -12.85 34.74
C ALA A 6 -14.28 -13.21 33.73
N ASP A 7 -15.24 -12.30 33.51
CA ASP A 7 -16.30 -12.47 32.52
C ASP A 7 -15.64 -12.80 31.16
N PRO A 8 -15.91 -13.98 30.58
CA PRO A 8 -15.29 -14.41 29.31
C PRO A 8 -15.56 -13.42 28.17
N ARG A 9 -16.67 -12.68 28.27
CA ARG A 9 -17.03 -11.63 27.31
C ARG A 9 -16.10 -10.43 27.42
N ALA A 10 -15.73 -10.04 28.64
CA ALA A 10 -14.76 -8.95 28.88
C ALA A 10 -13.38 -9.32 28.29
N SER A 11 -12.96 -10.58 28.42
CA SER A 11 -11.69 -11.03 27.84
C SER A 11 -11.69 -11.08 26.30
N ILE A 12 -12.80 -11.40 25.65
CA ILE A 12 -12.91 -11.31 24.19
C ILE A 12 -12.97 -9.84 23.73
N GLU A 13 -13.58 -8.96 24.52
CA GLU A 13 -13.63 -7.53 24.23
C GLU A 13 -12.24 -6.88 24.28
N GLU A 14 -11.38 -7.31 25.21
CA GLU A 14 -9.96 -6.92 25.24
C GLU A 14 -9.23 -7.30 23.93
N LEU A 15 -9.50 -8.48 23.37
CA LEU A 15 -8.91 -8.91 22.10
C LEU A 15 -9.40 -8.06 20.92
N CYS A 16 -10.68 -7.65 20.92
CA CYS A 16 -11.20 -6.70 19.94
C CYS A 16 -10.49 -5.34 20.03
N GLU A 17 -10.21 -4.86 21.24
CA GLU A 17 -9.50 -3.59 21.43
C GLU A 17 -8.04 -3.70 20.96
N ILE A 18 -7.38 -4.85 21.16
CA ILE A 18 -6.05 -5.11 20.61
C ILE A 18 -6.06 -5.05 19.07
N LYS A 19 -7.04 -5.67 18.38
CA LYS A 19 -7.18 -5.52 16.92
C LYS A 19 -7.30 -4.04 16.54
N ARG A 20 -8.16 -3.30 17.26
CA ARG A 20 -8.43 -1.89 17.00
C ARG A 20 -7.20 -1.00 17.17
N GLN A 21 -6.33 -1.35 18.11
CA GLN A 21 -5.11 -0.61 18.38
C GLN A 21 -3.99 -0.89 17.37
N TYR A 22 -3.84 -2.14 16.92
CA TYR A 22 -2.66 -2.55 16.14
C TYR A 22 -2.94 -2.82 14.66
N VAL A 23 -4.14 -3.29 14.30
CA VAL A 23 -4.45 -3.75 12.94
C VAL A 23 -5.29 -2.71 12.19
N ASP A 24 -6.32 -2.14 12.83
CA ASP A 24 -7.21 -1.17 12.19
C ASP A 24 -6.49 0.11 11.69
N PRO A 25 -5.52 0.69 12.41
CA PRO A 25 -4.79 1.86 11.93
C PRO A 25 -3.98 1.55 10.67
N LEU A 26 -3.41 0.34 10.60
CA LEU A 26 -2.65 -0.14 9.45
C LEU A 26 -3.58 -0.30 8.23
N ALA A 27 -4.72 -0.99 8.39
CA ALA A 27 -5.71 -1.14 7.34
C ALA A 27 -6.24 0.21 6.83
N LYS A 28 -6.54 1.13 7.75
CA LYS A 28 -6.98 2.50 7.42
C LYS A 28 -5.92 3.28 6.66
N TRP A 29 -4.65 3.12 7.03
CA TRP A 29 -3.54 3.77 6.33
C TRP A 29 -3.47 3.31 4.88
N TYR A 30 -3.50 2.00 4.61
CA TYR A 30 -3.48 1.47 3.24
C TYR A 30 -4.67 1.95 2.41
N ARG A 31 -5.89 1.89 2.97
CA ARG A 31 -7.10 2.36 2.30
C ARG A 31 -7.02 3.84 1.90
N THR A 32 -6.36 4.67 2.70
CA THR A 32 -6.23 6.11 2.43
C THR A 32 -5.09 6.40 1.44
N HIS A 33 -4.03 5.58 1.44
CA HIS A 33 -2.82 5.81 0.65
C HIS A 33 -2.76 5.06 -0.69
N THR A 34 -3.79 4.29 -1.07
CA THR A 34 -3.89 3.60 -2.36
C THR A 34 -4.28 4.52 -3.52
N THR A 35 -5.00 5.62 -3.28
CA THR A 35 -5.56 6.47 -4.34
C THR A 35 -4.52 7.36 -5.03
N TRP A 36 -3.59 7.94 -4.27
CA TRP A 36 -2.64 8.92 -4.80
C TRP A 36 -1.68 8.36 -5.85
N PRO A 37 -1.02 7.19 -5.65
CA PRO A 37 -0.14 6.62 -6.67
C PRO A 37 -0.87 6.29 -7.98
N ARG A 38 -2.14 5.88 -7.90
CA ARG A 38 -2.99 5.64 -9.07
C ARG A 38 -3.23 6.90 -9.89
N VAL A 39 -3.52 8.02 -9.21
CA VAL A 39 -3.74 9.32 -9.87
C VAL A 39 -2.46 9.80 -10.52
N VAL A 40 -1.33 9.77 -9.82
CA VAL A 40 -0.04 10.21 -10.35
C VAL A 40 0.39 9.37 -11.56
N PHE A 41 0.24 8.05 -11.50
CA PHE A 41 0.54 7.17 -12.63
C PHE A 41 -0.31 7.51 -13.87
N ARG A 42 -1.63 7.70 -13.69
CA ARG A 42 -2.52 8.07 -14.81
C ARG A 42 -2.17 9.43 -15.38
N LEU A 43 -1.95 10.44 -14.52
CA LEU A 43 -1.58 11.78 -14.97
C LEU A 43 -0.24 11.79 -15.71
N ALA A 44 0.76 11.05 -15.22
CA ALA A 44 2.06 10.93 -15.87
C ALA A 44 1.94 10.30 -17.27
N GLY A 45 1.26 9.15 -17.37
CA GLY A 45 1.04 8.47 -18.65
C GLY A 45 0.25 9.33 -19.64
N THR A 46 -0.85 9.94 -19.19
CA THR A 46 -1.65 10.85 -20.02
C THR A 46 -0.83 12.06 -20.47
N SER A 47 -0.02 12.66 -19.60
CA SER A 47 0.82 13.81 -19.95
C SER A 47 1.82 13.46 -21.04
N VAL A 48 2.48 12.29 -20.95
CA VAL A 48 3.41 11.83 -21.97
C VAL A 48 2.71 11.64 -23.32
N ILE A 49 1.54 11.02 -23.34
CA ILE A 49 0.77 10.79 -24.57
C ILE A 49 0.35 12.13 -25.20
N VAL A 50 -0.24 13.03 -24.40
CA VAL A 50 -0.71 14.33 -24.87
C VAL A 50 0.45 15.16 -25.41
N LEU A 51 1.57 15.23 -24.69
CA LEU A 51 2.76 15.97 -25.15
C LEU A 51 3.36 15.34 -26.42
N SER A 52 3.41 14.02 -26.51
CA SER A 52 3.93 13.33 -27.70
C SER A 52 3.08 13.64 -28.94
N LEU A 53 1.75 13.66 -28.79
CA LEU A 53 0.83 14.04 -29.86
C LEU A 53 0.87 15.54 -30.16
N ALA A 54 1.23 16.39 -29.20
CA ALA A 54 1.34 17.83 -29.39
C ALA A 54 2.62 18.26 -30.14
N ILE A 55 3.70 17.46 -30.10
CA ILE A 55 4.97 17.80 -30.75
C ILE A 55 4.80 18.10 -32.26
N PRO A 56 4.14 17.26 -33.07
CA PRO A 56 3.92 17.56 -34.49
C PRO A 56 3.17 18.88 -34.74
N PHE A 57 2.19 19.20 -33.89
CA PHE A 57 1.44 20.47 -33.98
C PHE A 57 2.30 21.67 -33.59
N LEU A 58 3.12 21.54 -32.54
CA LEU A 58 4.06 22.59 -32.13
C LEU A 58 5.14 22.82 -33.20
N ALA A 59 5.56 21.76 -33.89
CA ALA A 59 6.52 21.85 -34.98
C ALA A 59 5.95 22.58 -36.22
N SER A 60 4.63 22.52 -36.46
CA SER A 60 3.98 23.17 -37.60
C SER A 60 3.42 24.57 -37.30
N ALA A 61 3.27 24.94 -36.02
CA ALA A 61 2.69 26.22 -35.58
C ALA A 61 3.61 27.45 -35.75
N GLY A 62 4.86 27.27 -36.21
CA GLY A 62 5.79 28.35 -36.54
C GLY A 62 7.13 28.30 -35.78
N ASP A 63 8.04 29.18 -36.18
CA ASP A 63 9.47 29.14 -35.83
C ASP A 63 9.75 29.21 -34.32
N VAL A 64 8.94 29.96 -33.57
CA VAL A 64 9.07 30.12 -32.10
C VAL A 64 8.68 28.83 -31.37
N TYR A 65 7.56 28.21 -31.76
CA TYR A 65 7.06 26.98 -31.14
C TYR A 65 7.94 25.77 -31.47
N GLN A 66 8.52 25.75 -32.66
CA GLN A 66 9.51 24.75 -33.04
C GLN A 66 10.81 24.88 -32.23
N LYS A 67 11.33 26.11 -32.04
CA LYS A 67 12.60 26.33 -31.34
C LYS A 67 12.50 26.23 -29.82
N ILE A 68 11.33 26.52 -29.23
CA ILE A 68 11.16 26.57 -27.77
C ILE A 68 10.16 25.53 -27.27
N GLY A 69 9.00 25.42 -27.93
CA GLY A 69 7.92 24.51 -27.51
C GLY A 69 8.31 23.04 -27.59
N VAL A 70 8.95 22.62 -28.69
CA VAL A 70 9.39 21.22 -28.87
C VAL A 70 10.44 20.80 -27.84
N PRO A 71 11.52 21.58 -27.58
CA PRO A 71 12.46 21.26 -26.49
C PRO A 71 11.81 21.20 -25.11
N ILE A 72 10.91 22.14 -24.77
CA ILE A 72 10.20 22.13 -23.49
C ILE A 72 9.33 20.87 -23.35
N ALA A 73 8.54 20.54 -24.38
CA ALA A 73 7.71 19.33 -24.37
C ALA A 73 8.57 18.06 -24.22
N SER A 74 9.68 17.98 -24.95
CA SER A 74 10.63 16.87 -24.88
C SER A 74 11.27 16.75 -23.49
N PHE A 75 11.64 17.87 -22.88
CA PHE A 75 12.18 17.92 -21.53
C PHE A 75 11.15 17.44 -20.49
N ILE A 76 9.89 17.89 -20.60
CA ILE A 76 8.82 17.44 -19.69
C ILE A 76 8.58 15.93 -19.85
N ILE A 77 8.53 15.42 -21.08
CA ILE A 77 8.39 13.97 -21.33
C ILE A 77 9.55 13.20 -20.68
N ALA A 78 10.79 13.65 -20.87
CA ALA A 78 11.97 13.02 -20.28
C ALA A 78 11.91 13.05 -18.74
N LEU A 79 11.56 14.18 -18.15
CA LEU A 79 11.42 14.36 -16.71
C LEU A 79 10.33 13.44 -16.12
N VAL A 80 9.14 13.43 -16.73
CA VAL A 80 8.03 12.56 -16.28
C VAL A 80 8.39 11.09 -16.43
N SER A 81 9.09 10.72 -17.51
CA SER A 81 9.55 9.34 -17.73
C SER A 81 10.59 8.91 -16.69
N ALA A 82 11.55 9.78 -16.37
CA ALA A 82 12.55 9.54 -15.33
C ALA A 82 11.90 9.41 -13.94
N LEU A 83 10.97 10.29 -13.60
CA LEU A 83 10.21 10.23 -12.34
C LEU A 83 9.38 8.95 -12.25
N ASN A 84 8.70 8.55 -13.34
CA ASN A 84 7.93 7.31 -13.37
C ASN A 84 8.84 6.08 -13.21
N ALA A 85 10.01 6.07 -13.85
CA ALA A 85 10.99 4.99 -13.70
C ALA A 85 11.51 4.90 -12.26
N PHE A 86 11.81 6.04 -11.64
CA PHE A 86 12.34 6.11 -10.27
C PHE A 86 11.29 5.70 -9.22
N TYR A 87 10.11 6.32 -9.24
CA TYR A 87 9.07 6.06 -8.24
C TYR A 87 8.22 4.83 -8.52
N SER A 88 8.26 4.29 -9.74
CA SER A 88 7.51 3.11 -10.16
C SER A 88 6.06 3.14 -9.68
N TRP A 89 5.34 4.25 -9.92
CA TRP A 89 4.04 4.55 -9.31
C TRP A 89 3.02 3.42 -9.48
N GLN A 90 3.03 2.73 -10.63
CA GLN A 90 2.19 1.55 -10.87
C GLN A 90 2.47 0.42 -9.89
N LYS A 91 3.75 0.03 -9.72
CA LYS A 91 4.14 -1.03 -8.78
C LYS A 91 3.82 -0.64 -7.34
N THR A 92 4.01 0.63 -6.99
CA THR A 92 3.67 1.15 -5.66
C THR A 92 2.17 1.07 -5.41
N TRP A 93 1.35 1.45 -6.39
CA TRP A 93 -0.11 1.33 -6.31
C TRP A 93 -0.53 -0.15 -6.14
N GLU A 94 -0.03 -1.04 -6.99
CA GLU A 94 -0.35 -2.47 -6.97
C GLU A 94 0.01 -3.11 -5.62
N LYS A 95 1.21 -2.83 -5.10
CA LYS A 95 1.64 -3.31 -3.78
C LYS A 95 0.70 -2.86 -2.67
N ARG A 96 0.33 -1.57 -2.63
CA ARG A 96 -0.57 -1.03 -1.61
C ARG A 96 -1.98 -1.61 -1.70
N VAL A 97 -2.51 -1.81 -2.91
CA VAL A 97 -3.82 -2.45 -3.10
C VAL A 97 -3.78 -3.90 -2.67
N SER A 98 -2.73 -4.64 -3.02
CA SER A 98 -2.55 -6.03 -2.60
C SER A 98 -2.48 -6.13 -1.07
N ALA A 99 -1.68 -5.29 -0.42
CA ALA A 99 -1.60 -5.24 1.05
C ALA A 99 -2.94 -4.90 1.70
N GLN A 100 -3.70 -3.96 1.14
CA GLN A 100 -5.04 -3.62 1.59
C GLN A 100 -5.97 -4.84 1.53
N LEU A 101 -6.05 -5.51 0.39
CA LEU A 101 -6.92 -6.68 0.20
C LEU A 101 -6.55 -7.84 1.13
N VAL A 102 -5.26 -8.05 1.37
CA VAL A 102 -4.77 -9.05 2.32
C VAL A 102 -5.22 -8.72 3.75
N LEU A 103 -5.05 -7.47 4.20
CA LEU A 103 -5.49 -7.06 5.55
C LEU A 103 -7.00 -7.14 5.72
N GLU A 104 -7.78 -6.77 4.71
CA GLU A 104 -9.23 -6.90 4.71
C GLU A 104 -9.64 -8.38 4.81
N GLY A 105 -8.98 -9.26 4.04
CA GLY A 105 -9.20 -10.71 4.12
C GLY A 105 -8.86 -11.30 5.49
N LEU A 106 -7.71 -10.95 6.06
CA LEU A 106 -7.31 -11.38 7.41
C LEU A 106 -8.27 -10.88 8.48
N SER A 107 -8.73 -9.63 8.37
CA SER A 107 -9.71 -9.05 9.30
C SER A 107 -11.05 -9.78 9.22
N ALA A 108 -11.51 -10.12 8.01
CA ALA A 108 -12.74 -10.87 7.82
C ALA A 108 -12.64 -12.30 8.41
N ILE A 109 -11.51 -12.98 8.21
CA ILE A 109 -11.26 -14.31 8.82
C ILE A 109 -11.33 -14.20 10.35
N TRP A 110 -10.59 -13.25 10.94
CA TRP A 110 -10.63 -13.04 12.38
C TRP A 110 -12.04 -12.73 12.89
N GLU A 111 -12.82 -11.90 12.19
CA GLU A 111 -14.21 -11.61 12.58
C GLU A 111 -15.08 -12.86 12.59
N THR A 112 -14.90 -13.77 11.62
CA THR A 112 -15.60 -15.05 11.61
C THR A 112 -15.17 -15.97 12.74
N GLU A 113 -13.88 -16.00 13.09
CA GLU A 113 -13.35 -16.80 14.20
C GLU A 113 -13.82 -16.27 15.56
N ILE A 114 -13.83 -14.96 15.76
CA ILE A 114 -14.40 -14.32 16.96
C ILE A 114 -15.90 -14.58 17.07
N ALA A 115 -16.64 -14.50 15.96
CA ALA A 115 -18.07 -14.82 15.95
C ALA A 115 -18.32 -16.29 16.31
N ALA A 116 -17.48 -17.21 15.84
CA ALA A 116 -17.54 -18.62 16.20
C ALA A 116 -17.19 -18.84 17.70
N ALA A 117 -16.14 -18.20 18.19
CA ALA A 117 -15.74 -18.25 19.60
C ALA A 117 -16.85 -17.76 20.54
N LYS A 118 -17.52 -16.65 20.20
CA LYS A 118 -18.65 -16.11 20.97
C LYS A 118 -19.88 -17.04 21.04
N ARG A 119 -19.99 -18.00 20.11
CA ARG A 119 -21.07 -18.99 20.05
C ARG A 119 -20.71 -20.31 20.75
N ALA A 120 -19.45 -20.49 21.17
CA ALA A 120 -19.02 -21.71 21.84
C ALA A 120 -19.63 -21.79 23.25
N THR A 121 -20.04 -22.99 23.64
CA THR A 121 -20.69 -23.26 24.94
C THR A 121 -19.67 -23.25 26.09
N ASP A 122 -18.43 -23.67 25.82
CA ASP A 122 -17.33 -23.61 26.79
C ASP A 122 -16.61 -22.26 26.70
N SER A 123 -16.71 -21.50 27.79
CA SER A 123 -16.03 -20.23 27.98
C SER A 123 -14.51 -20.30 27.82
N LYS A 124 -13.84 -21.36 28.30
CA LYS A 124 -12.37 -21.45 28.22
C LYS A 124 -11.93 -21.74 26.79
N GLU A 125 -12.66 -22.62 26.11
CA GLU A 125 -12.44 -22.91 24.70
C GLU A 125 -12.74 -21.69 23.81
N ALA A 126 -13.79 -20.93 24.11
CA ALA A 126 -14.13 -19.68 23.43
C ALA A 126 -12.97 -18.68 23.48
N TYR A 127 -12.46 -18.40 24.68
CA TYR A 127 -11.35 -17.47 24.85
C TYR A 127 -10.09 -17.96 24.12
N LYS A 128 -9.75 -19.25 24.24
CA LYS A 128 -8.58 -19.83 23.56
C LYS A 128 -8.65 -19.63 22.04
N LYS A 129 -9.79 -19.94 21.42
CA LYS A 129 -10.00 -19.75 19.97
C LYS A 129 -9.88 -18.28 19.58
N ALA A 130 -10.49 -17.38 20.35
CA ALA A 130 -10.42 -15.94 20.11
C ALA A 130 -8.97 -15.41 20.23
N PHE A 131 -8.23 -15.90 21.22
CA PHE A 131 -6.84 -15.53 21.44
C PHE A 131 -5.94 -16.00 20.28
N GLU A 132 -6.06 -17.28 19.88
CA GLU A 132 -5.30 -17.84 18.75
C GLU A 132 -5.58 -17.09 17.44
N ALA A 133 -6.86 -16.80 17.15
CA ALA A 133 -7.28 -15.99 16.01
C ALA A 133 -6.63 -14.59 16.02
N THR A 134 -6.63 -13.94 17.19
CA THR A 134 -6.07 -12.57 17.34
C THR A 134 -4.56 -12.59 17.18
N GLN A 135 -3.88 -13.58 17.75
CA GLN A 135 -2.44 -13.74 17.59
C GLN A 135 -2.05 -13.97 16.13
N ASP A 136 -2.75 -14.87 15.43
CA ASP A 136 -2.53 -15.16 14.02
C ASP A 136 -2.75 -13.93 13.13
N LEU A 137 -3.81 -13.15 13.39
CA LEU A 137 -4.07 -11.88 12.70
C LEU A 137 -2.90 -10.90 12.86
N ILE A 138 -2.44 -10.68 14.09
CA ILE A 138 -1.34 -9.73 14.39
C ILE A 138 -0.05 -10.20 13.72
N GLU A 139 0.26 -11.49 13.81
CA GLU A 139 1.47 -12.05 13.24
C GLU A 139 1.49 -11.87 11.71
N LYS A 140 0.39 -12.22 11.04
CA LYS A 140 0.26 -12.07 9.59
C LYS A 140 0.27 -10.60 9.15
N ALA A 141 -0.39 -9.70 9.89
CA ALA A 141 -0.35 -8.26 9.62
C ALA A 141 1.06 -7.67 9.76
N LYS A 142 1.83 -8.15 10.76
CA LYS A 142 3.22 -7.74 10.96
C LYS A 142 4.12 -8.28 9.85
N MET A 143 3.95 -9.54 9.45
CA MET A 143 4.70 -10.14 8.33
C MET A 143 4.48 -9.36 7.04
N LEU A 144 3.25 -8.90 6.77
CA LEU A 144 2.96 -8.05 5.62
C LEU A 144 3.77 -6.74 5.65
N SER A 145 3.81 -6.08 6.81
CA SER A 145 4.57 -4.82 6.99
C SER A 145 6.07 -5.02 6.82
N VAL A 146 6.62 -6.13 7.34
CA VAL A 146 8.03 -6.50 7.18
C VAL A 146 8.34 -6.81 5.71
N ALA A 147 7.48 -7.57 5.04
CA ALA A 147 7.64 -7.91 3.62
C ALA A 147 7.65 -6.65 2.75
N GLU A 148 6.77 -5.66 3.03
CA GLU A 148 6.77 -4.39 2.30
C GLU A 148 8.04 -3.59 2.56
N THR A 149 8.49 -3.50 3.81
CA THR A 149 9.73 -2.81 4.18
C THR A 149 10.94 -3.40 3.45
N ASN A 150 11.06 -4.73 3.46
CA ASN A 150 12.12 -5.44 2.73
C ASN A 150 12.02 -5.20 1.22
N ALA A 151 10.82 -5.24 0.65
CA ALA A 151 10.60 -4.97 -0.76
C ALA A 151 10.93 -3.52 -1.16
N PHE A 152 10.70 -2.55 -0.27
CA PHE A 152 11.09 -1.16 -0.47
C PHE A 152 12.61 -1.04 -0.56
N PHE A 153 13.34 -1.52 0.45
CA PHE A 153 14.80 -1.44 0.46
C PHE A 153 15.49 -2.25 -0.64
N ALA A 154 14.90 -3.36 -1.07
CA ALA A 154 15.40 -4.10 -2.23
C ALA A 154 15.26 -3.32 -3.56
N THR A 155 14.28 -2.41 -3.64
CA THR A 155 13.98 -1.64 -4.87
C THR A 155 14.71 -0.30 -4.91
N VAL A 156 15.00 0.33 -3.77
CA VAL A 156 15.73 1.61 -3.71
C VAL A 156 17.19 1.39 -4.10
N LYS A 157 17.49 1.49 -5.39
CA LYS A 157 18.85 1.65 -5.91
C LYS A 157 19.11 3.13 -6.09
N PHE A 158 20.06 3.68 -5.33
CA PHE A 158 20.55 5.03 -5.60
C PHE A 158 21.11 5.09 -7.03
N PRO A 159 20.89 6.20 -7.76
CA PRO A 159 21.53 6.39 -9.06
C PRO A 159 23.05 6.25 -8.89
N GLN A 160 23.63 5.21 -9.48
CA GLN A 160 25.08 5.10 -9.56
C GLN A 160 25.53 6.11 -10.61
N LEU A 161 26.27 7.14 -10.18
CA LEU A 161 27.03 7.97 -11.10
C LEU A 161 28.02 7.03 -11.77
N SER A 162 27.78 6.70 -13.04
CA SER A 162 28.73 5.94 -13.84
C SER A 162 30.05 6.69 -13.85
N GLU A 163 31.08 6.15 -13.22
CA GLU A 163 32.43 6.69 -13.35
C GLU A 163 32.78 6.71 -14.84
N PRO A 164 33.31 7.84 -15.36
CA PRO A 164 33.72 7.91 -16.75
C PRO A 164 34.77 6.82 -17.00
N LYS A 165 34.50 5.94 -17.97
CA LYS A 165 35.49 4.99 -18.46
C LYS A 165 36.74 5.78 -18.88
N LYS A 166 37.84 5.56 -18.18
CA LYS A 166 39.18 6.06 -18.54
C LYS A 166 39.66 5.40 -19.83
#